data_AF-A0A955K675-F1
#
_entry.id   AF-A0A955K675-F1
#
_cell.length_a   1.000
_cell.length_b   1.000
_cell.length_c   1.000
_cell.angle_alpha   90.00
_cell.angle_beta   90.00
_cell.angle_gamma   90.00
#
_symmetry.space_group_name_H-M   'P 1'
#
loop_
_entity.id
_entity.type
_entity.pdbx_description
1 polymer ?
#
loop_
_entity_poly.entity_id
_entity_poly.type
_entity_poly.pdbx_seq_one_letter_code
_entity_poly.pdbx_strand_id
1 'polypeptide(L)'
;MFKLDNNFLNDIGLGSLPDQDKAAMLRHIYETLELRVGMRLAEQMTDAQLDEFEAFIDKNDEAGAKQWLDTNLPQYKQVVAEELEKLKNEIKASAPQILAANQQAAAQATQAQAPITQPQAPVDNMAQMPPQQPQPQPAQDQPQPPMAA
;
A
#
# COMPACT_ATOMS: atom_id res chain seq x y z
N MET A 1 -7.97 -14.09 -25.47
CA MET A 1 -7.58 -12.85 -24.78
C MET A 1 -7.84 -13.04 -23.32
N PHE A 2 -6.80 -13.00 -22.49
CA PHE A 2 -6.95 -13.06 -21.05
C PHE A 2 -7.63 -11.78 -20.56
N LYS A 3 -8.56 -11.91 -19.61
CA LYS A 3 -9.26 -10.77 -19.03
C LYS A 3 -9.10 -10.84 -17.51
N LEU A 4 -8.58 -9.76 -16.95
CA LEU A 4 -8.60 -9.52 -15.51
C LEU A 4 -9.99 -8.96 -15.17
N ASP A 5 -10.90 -9.85 -14.80
CA ASP A 5 -12.26 -9.52 -14.40
C ASP A 5 -12.69 -10.35 -13.17
N ASN A 6 -13.94 -10.20 -12.72
CA ASN A 6 -14.43 -10.93 -11.55
C ASN A 6 -14.28 -12.46 -11.67
N ASN A 7 -14.31 -13.04 -12.88
CA ASN A 7 -14.06 -14.48 -13.05
C ASN A 7 -12.62 -14.84 -12.68
N PHE A 8 -11.65 -13.98 -13.02
CA PHE A 8 -10.27 -14.18 -12.60
C PHE A 8 -10.13 -14.14 -11.07
N LEU A 9 -10.77 -13.16 -10.41
CA LEU A 9 -10.77 -13.10 -8.95
C LEU A 9 -11.42 -14.33 -8.31
N ASN A 10 -12.50 -14.85 -8.90
CA ASN A 10 -13.12 -16.09 -8.43
C ASN A 10 -12.15 -17.29 -8.53
N ASP A 11 -11.45 -17.42 -9.66
CA ASP A 11 -10.52 -18.54 -9.93
C ASP A 11 -9.31 -18.56 -8.96
N ILE A 12 -8.83 -17.39 -8.55
CA ILE A 12 -7.73 -17.25 -7.58
C ILE A 12 -8.20 -17.23 -6.12
N GLY A 13 -9.50 -17.40 -5.86
CA GLY A 13 -10.05 -17.48 -4.51
C GLY A 13 -10.37 -16.13 -3.84
N LEU A 14 -10.33 -15.02 -4.60
CA LEU A 14 -10.70 -13.67 -4.15
C LEU A 14 -12.14 -13.28 -4.49
N GLY A 15 -12.96 -14.25 -4.91
CA GLY A 15 -14.37 -14.04 -5.28
C GLY A 15 -15.26 -13.50 -4.16
N SER A 16 -14.89 -13.75 -2.90
CA SER A 16 -15.63 -13.31 -1.71
C SER A 16 -15.37 -11.85 -1.33
N LEU A 17 -14.45 -11.15 -2.01
CA LEU A 17 -14.19 -9.75 -1.74
C LEU A 17 -15.42 -8.88 -2.06
N PRO A 18 -15.65 -7.79 -1.30
CA PRO A 18 -16.61 -6.75 -1.66
C PRO A 18 -16.30 -6.15 -3.04
N ASP A 19 -17.30 -5.68 -3.78
CA ASP A 19 -17.10 -5.15 -5.14
C ASP A 19 -16.10 -3.98 -5.22
N GLN A 20 -16.09 -3.12 -4.20
CA GLN A 20 -15.10 -2.04 -4.10
C GLN A 20 -13.67 -2.59 -4.01
N ASP A 21 -13.45 -3.62 -3.19
CA ASP A 21 -12.14 -4.24 -2.99
C ASP A 21 -11.73 -5.09 -4.21
N LYS A 22 -12.70 -5.70 -4.90
CA LYS A 22 -12.45 -6.38 -6.17
C LYS A 22 -11.92 -5.42 -7.23
N ALA A 23 -12.53 -4.24 -7.39
CA ALA A 23 -12.06 -3.24 -8.35
C ALA A 23 -10.65 -2.74 -8.00
N ALA A 24 -10.39 -2.45 -6.72
CA ALA A 24 -9.06 -2.09 -6.25
C ALA A 24 -8.04 -3.21 -6.49
N MET A 25 -8.43 -4.48 -6.27
CA MET A 25 -7.56 -5.61 -6.51
C MET A 25 -7.26 -5.83 -7.98
N LEU A 26 -8.25 -5.78 -8.86
CA LEU A 26 -8.03 -5.88 -10.30
C LEU A 26 -7.04 -4.81 -10.77
N ARG A 27 -7.25 -3.56 -10.34
CA ARG A 27 -6.33 -2.45 -10.68
C ARG A 27 -4.90 -2.75 -10.21
N HIS A 28 -4.74 -3.14 -8.96
CA HIS A 28 -3.42 -3.45 -8.41
C HIS A 28 -2.73 -4.60 -9.16
N ILE A 29 -3.48 -5.61 -9.58
CA ILE A 29 -2.93 -6.75 -10.34
C ILE A 29 -2.53 -6.32 -11.75
N TYR A 30 -3.29 -5.43 -12.41
CA TYR A 30 -2.87 -4.82 -13.68
C TYR A 30 -1.56 -4.06 -13.52
N GLU A 31 -1.49 -3.12 -12.58
CA GLU A 31 -0.30 -2.29 -12.34
C GLU A 31 0.93 -3.16 -12.02
N THR A 32 0.74 -4.21 -11.21
CA THR A 32 1.82 -5.15 -10.87
C THR A 32 2.26 -5.98 -12.06
N LEU A 33 1.32 -6.45 -12.89
CA LEU A 33 1.62 -7.21 -14.10
C LEU A 33 2.41 -6.35 -15.08
N GLU A 34 1.99 -5.11 -15.33
CA GLU A 34 2.66 -4.17 -16.23
C GLU A 34 4.10 -3.92 -15.79
N LEU A 35 4.32 -3.67 -14.49
CA LEU A 35 5.66 -3.47 -13.94
C LEU A 35 6.55 -4.71 -14.11
N ARG A 36 6.04 -5.90 -13.76
CA ARG A 36 6.81 -7.15 -13.84
C ARG A 36 7.13 -7.53 -15.28
N VAL A 37 6.15 -7.44 -16.17
CA VAL A 37 6.36 -7.67 -17.60
C VAL A 37 7.37 -6.67 -18.15
N GLY A 38 7.23 -5.38 -17.85
CA GLY A 38 8.17 -4.35 -18.28
C GLY A 38 9.60 -4.64 -17.84
N MET A 39 9.81 -4.94 -16.55
CA MET A 39 11.13 -5.32 -16.03
C MET A 39 11.67 -6.58 -16.70
N ARG A 40 10.83 -7.62 -16.88
CA ARG A 40 11.26 -8.90 -17.44
C ARG A 40 11.58 -8.83 -18.93
N LEU A 41 10.91 -7.94 -19.67
CA LEU A 41 11.24 -7.63 -21.05
C LEU A 41 12.55 -6.83 -21.10
N ALA A 42 12.71 -5.85 -20.22
CA ALA A 42 13.93 -5.04 -20.13
C ALA A 42 15.19 -5.87 -19.84
N GLU A 43 15.09 -6.88 -18.96
CA GLU A 43 16.19 -7.82 -18.68
C GLU A 43 16.67 -8.61 -19.92
N GLN A 44 15.84 -8.71 -20.95
CA GLN A 44 16.14 -9.42 -22.20
C GLN A 44 16.54 -8.48 -23.34
N MET A 45 16.56 -7.18 -23.07
CA MET A 45 16.93 -6.14 -24.02
C MET A 45 18.34 -5.63 -23.72
N THR A 46 19.02 -5.19 -24.77
CA THR A 46 20.21 -4.34 -24.61
C THR A 46 19.81 -2.90 -24.30
N ASP A 47 20.71 -2.09 -23.75
CA ASP A 47 20.45 -0.67 -23.48
C ASP A 47 19.95 0.09 -24.72
N ALA A 48 20.53 -0.17 -25.89
CA ALA A 48 20.09 0.45 -27.15
C ALA A 48 18.65 0.07 -27.52
N GLN A 49 18.26 -1.19 -27.28
CA GLN A 49 16.90 -1.65 -27.54
C GLN A 49 15.89 -1.07 -26.53
N LEU A 50 16.33 -0.81 -25.30
CA LEU A 50 15.53 -0.10 -24.30
C LEU A 50 15.27 1.33 -24.75
N ASP A 51 16.29 2.07 -25.17
CA ASP A 51 16.14 3.43 -25.70
C ASP A 51 15.18 3.47 -26.91
N GLU A 52 15.31 2.49 -27.83
CA GLU A 52 14.41 2.37 -28.98
C GLU A 52 12.96 2.10 -28.54
N PHE A 53 12.77 1.23 -27.55
CA PHE A 53 11.45 0.88 -27.04
C PHE A 53 10.81 2.06 -26.29
N GLU A 54 11.56 2.76 -25.43
CA GLU A 54 11.13 3.95 -24.69
C GLU A 54 10.65 5.06 -25.63
N ALA A 55 11.32 5.24 -26.78
CA ALA A 55 10.90 6.23 -27.77
C ALA A 55 9.47 5.99 -28.32
N PHE A 56 8.97 4.75 -28.32
CA PHE A 56 7.58 4.47 -28.68
C PHE A 56 6.63 4.82 -27.53
N ILE A 57 7.01 4.55 -26.29
CA ILE A 57 6.21 4.87 -25.09
C ILE A 57 6.04 6.39 -24.95
N ASP A 58 7.13 7.15 -25.13
CA ASP A 58 7.13 8.61 -25.07
C ASP A 58 6.23 9.25 -26.13
N LYS A 59 6.16 8.62 -27.31
CA LYS A 59 5.29 9.06 -28.42
C LYS A 59 3.85 8.57 -28.28
N ASN A 60 3.55 7.79 -27.24
CA ASN A 60 2.28 7.09 -27.07
C ASN A 60 1.95 6.19 -28.29
N ASP A 61 2.96 5.72 -29.00
CA ASP A 61 2.83 4.86 -30.19
C ASP A 61 2.75 3.39 -29.78
N GLU A 62 1.59 3.02 -29.22
CA GLU A 62 1.30 1.66 -28.79
C GLU A 62 1.38 0.63 -29.93
N ALA A 63 1.07 1.03 -31.16
CA ALA A 63 1.12 0.15 -32.32
C ALA A 63 2.57 -0.11 -32.72
N GLY A 64 3.39 0.94 -32.80
CA GLY A 64 4.83 0.84 -33.04
C GLY A 64 5.53 0.00 -31.99
N ALA A 65 5.26 0.23 -30.69
CA ALA A 65 5.81 -0.57 -29.59
C ALA A 65 5.48 -2.07 -29.74
N LYS A 66 4.23 -2.40 -30.09
CA LYS A 66 3.80 -3.80 -30.32
C LYS A 66 4.51 -4.42 -31.52
N GLN A 67 4.63 -3.71 -32.64
CA GLN A 67 5.36 -4.21 -33.82
C GLN A 67 6.85 -4.39 -33.55
N TRP A 68 7.45 -3.46 -32.80
CA TRP A 68 8.84 -3.54 -32.39
C TRP A 68 9.07 -4.78 -31.52
N LEU A 69 8.16 -5.06 -30.57
CA LEU A 69 8.21 -6.27 -29.74
C LEU A 69 8.07 -7.54 -30.57
N ASP A 70 7.12 -7.60 -31.51
CA ASP A 70 6.95 -8.76 -32.40
C ASP A 70 8.20 -9.02 -33.28
N THR A 71 8.98 -7.99 -33.58
CA THR A 71 10.20 -8.09 -34.41
C THR A 71 11.45 -8.42 -33.59
N ASN A 72 11.67 -7.73 -32.47
CA ASN A 72 12.90 -7.80 -31.68
C ASN A 72 12.82 -8.81 -30.53
N LEU A 73 11.63 -8.98 -29.94
CA LEU A 73 11.37 -9.88 -28.82
C LEU A 73 10.17 -10.78 -29.13
N PRO A 74 10.21 -11.67 -30.13
CA PRO A 74 9.05 -12.51 -30.49
C PRO A 74 8.50 -13.35 -29.31
N GLN A 75 9.33 -13.58 -28.29
CA GLN A 75 8.95 -14.27 -27.05
C GLN A 75 8.22 -13.38 -26.03
N TYR A 76 8.00 -12.08 -26.29
CA TYR A 76 7.36 -11.16 -25.33
C TYR A 76 5.98 -11.67 -24.87
N LYS A 77 5.21 -12.28 -25.78
CA LYS A 77 3.91 -12.87 -25.46
C LYS A 77 4.02 -14.04 -24.48
N GLN A 78 5.10 -14.82 -24.58
CA GLN A 78 5.39 -15.90 -23.64
C GLN A 78 5.77 -15.33 -22.28
N VAL A 79 6.64 -14.32 -22.24
CA VAL A 79 7.01 -13.62 -21.00
C VAL A 79 5.78 -13.06 -20.29
N VAL A 80 4.88 -12.40 -21.03
CA VAL A 80 3.60 -11.90 -20.48
C VAL A 80 2.78 -13.04 -19.88
N ALA A 81 2.66 -14.16 -20.58
CA ALA A 81 1.90 -15.31 -20.09
C ALA A 81 2.55 -15.93 -18.84
N GLU A 82 3.86 -16.10 -18.82
CA GLU A 82 4.61 -16.65 -17.69
C GLU A 82 4.51 -15.74 -16.45
N GLU A 83 4.70 -14.42 -16.61
CA GLU A 83 4.60 -13.47 -15.51
C GLU A 83 3.17 -13.38 -14.98
N LEU A 84 2.17 -13.47 -15.86
CA LEU A 84 0.77 -13.58 -15.47
C LEU A 84 0.49 -14.86 -14.67
N GLU A 85 0.97 -16.02 -15.12
CA GLU A 85 0.78 -17.29 -14.40
C GLU A 85 1.48 -17.29 -13.04
N LYS A 86 2.69 -16.74 -12.95
CA LYS A 86 3.39 -16.56 -11.67
C LYS A 86 2.60 -15.66 -10.74
N LEU A 87 2.18 -14.48 -11.21
CA LEU A 87 1.41 -13.53 -10.43
C LEU A 87 0.08 -14.15 -9.95
N LYS A 88 -0.61 -14.88 -10.83
CA LYS A 88 -1.82 -15.64 -10.49
C LYS A 88 -1.57 -16.62 -9.34
N ASN A 89 -0.49 -17.41 -9.43
CA ASN A 89 -0.15 -18.40 -8.41
C ASN A 89 0.25 -17.74 -7.08
N GLU A 90 1.01 -16.64 -7.12
CA GLU A 90 1.35 -15.85 -5.94
C GLU A 90 0.11 -15.30 -5.25
N ILE A 91 -0.79 -14.65 -6.01
CA ILE A 91 -2.02 -14.11 -5.44
C ILE A 91 -2.90 -15.22 -4.89
N LYS A 92 -3.01 -16.36 -5.58
CA LYS A 92 -3.77 -17.51 -5.08
C LYS A 92 -3.22 -18.06 -3.77
N ALA A 93 -1.89 -18.08 -3.60
CA ALA A 93 -1.25 -18.45 -2.34
C ALA A 93 -1.52 -17.43 -1.22
N SER A 94 -1.55 -16.14 -1.56
CA SER A 94 -1.85 -15.04 -0.62
C SER A 94 -3.35 -14.78 -0.42
N ALA A 95 -4.23 -15.34 -1.24
CA ALA A 95 -5.68 -15.11 -1.19
C ALA A 95 -6.31 -15.31 0.21
N PRO A 96 -6.03 -16.39 0.96
CA PRO A 96 -6.56 -16.54 2.32
C PRO A 96 -6.09 -15.42 3.26
N GLN A 97 -4.85 -14.94 3.11
CA GLN A 97 -4.32 -13.83 3.91
C GLN A 97 -4.96 -12.50 3.52
N ILE A 98 -5.18 -12.25 2.22
CA ILE A 98 -5.86 -11.06 1.71
C ILE A 98 -7.30 -10.99 2.24
N LEU A 99 -8.03 -12.11 2.20
CA LEU A 99 -9.39 -12.19 2.74
C LEU A 99 -9.44 -11.97 4.25
N ALA A 100 -8.49 -12.54 5.00
CA ALA A 100 -8.38 -12.32 6.44
C ALA A 100 -8.07 -10.86 6.78
N ALA A 101 -7.11 -10.25 6.06
CA ALA A 101 -6.76 -8.85 6.23
C ALA A 101 -7.93 -7.91 5.88
N ASN A 102 -8.69 -8.22 4.83
CA ASN A 102 -9.88 -7.47 4.45
C ASN A 102 -10.98 -7.54 5.53
N GLN A 103 -11.22 -8.72 6.13
CA GLN A 103 -12.12 -8.87 7.28
C GLN A 103 -11.65 -8.10 8.51
N GLN A 104 -10.33 -8.09 8.77
CA GLN A 104 -9.75 -7.32 9.88
C GLN A 104 -9.88 -5.81 9.66
N ALA A 105 -9.62 -5.33 8.44
CA ALA A 105 -9.78 -3.92 8.09
C ALA A 105 -11.25 -3.45 8.23
N ALA A 106 -12.20 -4.28 7.78
CA ALA A 106 -13.62 -3.99 7.92
C ALA A 106 -14.07 -3.92 9.41
N ALA A 107 -13.53 -4.78 10.26
CA ALA A 107 -13.80 -4.78 11.70
C ALA A 107 -13.20 -3.57 12.43
N GLN A 108 -12.03 -3.08 12.01
CA GLN A 108 -11.40 -1.89 12.58
C GLN A 108 -12.13 -0.60 12.18
N ALA A 109 -12.64 -0.53 10.95
CA ALA A 109 -13.44 0.61 10.48
C ALA A 109 -14.78 0.77 11.24
N THR A 110 -15.39 -0.33 11.69
CA THR A 110 -16.64 -0.30 12.46
C THR A 110 -16.45 0.04 13.95
N GLN A 111 -15.26 -0.19 14.51
CA GLN A 111 -14.96 0.16 15.92
C GLN A 111 -14.59 1.63 16.10
N ALA A 112 -14.13 2.32 15.05
CA ALA A 112 -13.81 3.75 15.09
C ALA A 112 -15.04 4.68 15.06
N GLN A 113 -16.26 4.14 14.95
CA GLN A 113 -17.52 4.90 14.89
C GLN A 113 -18.51 4.55 16.01
N ALA A 114 -18.07 3.87 17.08
CA ALA A 114 -18.89 3.76 18.27
C ALA A 114 -19.12 5.19 18.83
N PRO A 115 -20.38 5.64 19.00
CA PRO A 115 -20.63 6.85 19.76
C PRO A 115 -20.08 6.58 21.16
N ILE A 116 -19.14 7.41 21.60
CA ILE A 116 -18.71 7.49 22.99
C ILE A 116 -19.91 7.85 23.86
N THR A 117 -20.77 6.88 24.19
CA THR A 117 -21.71 6.99 25.31
C THR A 117 -20.89 6.89 26.58
N GLN A 118 -20.30 8.02 26.98
CA GLN A 118 -19.75 8.20 28.31
C GLN A 118 -20.86 7.90 29.33
N PRO A 119 -20.65 7.00 30.30
CA PRO A 119 -21.53 6.92 31.45
C PRO A 119 -21.33 8.22 32.23
N GLN A 120 -22.29 9.15 32.13
CA GLN A 120 -22.33 10.32 33.01
C GLN A 120 -22.51 9.82 34.45
N ALA A 121 -21.43 9.79 35.21
CA ALA A 121 -21.50 9.64 36.66
C ALA A 121 -22.18 10.89 37.25
N PRO A 122 -23.09 10.75 38.23
CA PRO A 122 -23.77 11.89 38.84
C PRO A 122 -22.77 12.73 39.62
N VAL A 123 -22.70 14.01 39.29
CA VAL A 123 -21.91 15.03 40.01
C VAL A 123 -22.58 15.35 41.34
N ASP A 124 -22.20 14.63 42.40
CA ASP A 124 -22.53 15.01 43.77
C ASP A 124 -21.26 14.96 44.62
N ASN A 125 -21.10 15.97 45.47
CA ASN A 125 -20.00 16.19 46.43
C ASN A 125 -18.64 16.69 45.92
N MET A 126 -18.52 18.02 45.81
CA MET A 126 -17.24 18.70 46.03
C MET A 126 -17.44 19.90 46.99
N ALA A 127 -17.50 19.59 48.28
CA ALA A 127 -17.28 20.57 49.34
C ALA A 127 -16.27 19.99 50.34
N GLN A 128 -15.24 20.78 50.64
CA GLN A 128 -14.24 20.69 51.72
C GLN A 128 -12.81 20.30 51.28
N MET A 129 -11.96 21.31 51.11
CA MET A 129 -10.50 21.23 51.25
C MET A 129 -10.06 22.25 52.32
N PRO A 130 -9.14 21.92 53.25
CA PRO A 130 -8.48 22.90 54.12
C PRO A 130 -7.16 23.43 53.50
N PRO A 131 -6.75 24.69 53.76
CA PRO A 131 -5.54 25.28 53.19
C PRO A 131 -4.27 24.89 53.95
N GLN A 132 -3.22 24.47 53.23
CA GLN A 132 -1.87 24.26 53.76
C GLN A 132 -0.99 25.51 53.57
N GLN A 133 -0.23 25.89 54.61
CA GLN A 133 0.68 27.04 54.64
C GLN A 133 2.00 26.78 53.89
N PRO A 134 2.68 27.81 53.34
CA PRO A 134 3.96 27.67 52.65
C PRO A 134 5.18 27.78 53.59
N GLN A 135 6.16 26.87 53.44
CA GLN A 135 7.49 26.97 54.08
C GLN A 135 8.51 27.68 53.16
N PRO A 136 9.42 28.52 53.70
CA PRO A 136 10.48 29.20 52.93
C PRO A 136 11.75 28.35 52.76
N GLN A 137 12.37 28.40 51.58
CA GLN A 137 13.65 27.74 51.26
C GLN A 137 14.86 28.65 51.60
N PRO A 138 15.99 28.11 52.08
CA PRO A 138 17.21 28.87 52.30
C PRO A 138 18.06 28.99 51.01
N ALA A 139 18.54 30.19 50.72
CA ALA A 139 19.42 30.53 49.61
C ALA A 139 20.82 29.91 49.80
N GLN A 140 21.33 29.20 48.78
CA GLN A 140 22.72 28.78 48.71
C GLN A 140 23.46 29.50 47.58
N ASP A 141 24.49 30.20 48.04
CA ASP A 141 25.54 30.95 47.40
C ASP A 141 26.30 30.14 46.32
N GLN A 142 26.37 30.65 45.09
CA GLN A 142 27.27 30.15 44.04
C GLN A 142 28.14 31.30 43.50
N PRO A 143 29.48 31.19 43.56
CA PRO A 143 30.40 32.22 43.09
C PRO A 143 30.58 32.20 41.57
N GLN A 144 30.55 33.38 40.94
CA GLN A 144 30.78 33.59 39.50
C GLN A 144 32.28 33.56 39.15
N PRO A 145 32.70 33.05 37.97
CA PRO A 145 34.08 33.10 37.50
C PRO A 145 34.42 34.48 36.88
N PRO A 146 35.67 34.98 37.02
CA PRO A 146 36.09 36.26 36.44
C PRO A 146 36.44 36.12 34.95
N MET A 147 35.90 36.99 34.11
CA MET A 147 36.41 37.23 32.75
C MET A 147 37.57 38.22 32.81
N ALA A 148 38.73 37.81 32.29
CA ALA A 148 39.87 38.69 32.05
C ALA A 148 39.66 39.48 30.74
N ALA A 149 40.07 40.75 30.76
CA ALA A 149 40.19 41.64 29.61
C ALA A 149 41.64 41.65 29.09
#